data_AF-A0A966W2X0-F1
#
_entry.id   AF-A0A966W2X0-F1
#
_cell.length_a   1.000
_cell.length_b   1.000
_cell.length_c   1.000
_cell.angle_alpha   90.00
_cell.angle_beta   90.00
_cell.angle_gamma   90.00
#
_symmetry.space_group_name_H-M   'P 1'
#
loop_
_entity.id
_entity.type
_entity.pdbx_description
1 polymer ?
#
loop_
_entity_poly.entity_id
_entity_poly.type
_entity_poly.pdbx_seq_one_letter_code
_entity_poly.pdbx_strand_id
1 'polypeptide(L)'
;MKKTASAKPAIPTISPTPKPVPNSSGIKITAIETVIPDDIMPGLLLLRIHTDAGIIGHGETYYAPQAVAAMIHDWMGRRLLGADPLSIENHWRFLYERASAFGSRGTELRAISAIDLALWDILGQVCGRPVWQLLGGKARDKVRVYNSSGGPTYGRRMGAGRDQGWPGHGDVGKPGPLEDNWASNYAAG
;
A
#
# COMPACT_ATOMS: atom_id res chain seq x y z
N MET A 1 -40.98 15.77 12.02
CA MET A 1 -39.51 15.82 12.10
C MET A 1 -38.93 15.32 10.77
N LYS A 2 -38.32 16.21 9.97
CA LYS A 2 -37.72 15.87 8.66
C LYS A 2 -36.31 15.31 8.89
N LYS A 3 -36.02 14.11 8.38
CA LYS A 3 -34.66 13.53 8.37
C LYS A 3 -33.82 14.26 7.31
N THR A 4 -32.78 14.95 7.74
CA THR A 4 -31.75 15.53 6.85
C THR A 4 -30.81 14.42 6.39
N ALA A 5 -30.81 14.13 5.09
CA ALA A 5 -29.85 13.22 4.47
C ALA A 5 -28.45 13.86 4.48
N SER A 6 -27.50 13.23 5.16
CA SER A 6 -26.09 13.63 5.12
C SER A 6 -25.51 13.30 3.74
N ALA A 7 -24.98 14.30 3.05
CA ALA A 7 -24.32 14.12 1.75
C ALA A 7 -23.07 13.23 1.90
N LYS A 8 -22.91 12.27 0.98
CA LYS A 8 -21.72 11.43 0.86
C LYS A 8 -20.52 12.35 0.53
N PRO A 9 -19.38 12.27 1.24
CA PRO A 9 -18.22 13.07 0.89
C PRO A 9 -17.75 12.69 -0.52
N ALA A 10 -17.55 13.69 -1.37
CA ALA A 10 -17.05 13.50 -2.72
C ALA A 10 -15.61 12.97 -2.66
N ILE A 11 -15.34 11.88 -3.37
CA ILE A 11 -13.98 11.37 -3.55
C ILE A 11 -13.21 12.42 -4.36
N PRO A 12 -12.09 12.96 -3.85
CA PRO A 12 -11.32 13.95 -4.58
C PRO A 12 -10.86 13.36 -5.92
N THR A 13 -11.14 14.08 -7.00
CA THR A 13 -10.79 13.68 -8.35
C THR A 13 -9.29 13.87 -8.54
N ILE A 14 -8.53 12.77 -8.54
CA ILE A 14 -7.10 12.80 -8.88
C ILE A 14 -7.02 13.09 -10.39
N SER A 15 -6.38 14.21 -10.75
CA SER A 15 -6.20 14.57 -12.16
C SER A 15 -5.36 13.49 -12.86
N PRO A 16 -5.79 12.96 -14.03
CA PRO A 16 -5.11 11.86 -14.72
C PRO A 16 -3.81 12.30 -15.41
N THR A 17 -3.52 13.59 -15.43
CA THR A 17 -2.35 14.16 -16.09
C THR A 17 -1.22 14.35 -15.08
N PRO A 18 -0.11 13.60 -15.19
CA PRO A 18 1.08 13.88 -14.39
C PRO A 18 1.56 15.29 -14.74
N LYS A 19 1.79 16.11 -13.72
CA LYS A 19 2.40 17.42 -13.92
C LYS A 19 3.79 17.20 -14.51
N PRO A 20 4.17 17.91 -15.60
CA PRO A 20 5.52 17.81 -16.13
C PRO A 20 6.51 18.22 -15.04
N VAL A 21 7.42 17.30 -14.72
CA VAL A 21 8.42 17.49 -13.67
C VAL A 21 9.56 18.34 -14.23
N PRO A 22 9.97 19.44 -13.56
CA PRO A 22 11.14 20.22 -13.98
C PRO A 22 12.40 19.36 -13.83
N ASN A 23 13.24 19.31 -14.87
CA ASN A 23 14.58 18.69 -14.94
C ASN A 23 14.89 17.56 -13.93
N SER A 24 14.99 16.33 -14.45
CA SER A 24 15.35 15.09 -13.73
C SER A 24 16.74 15.10 -13.05
N SER A 25 17.50 16.19 -13.15
CA SER A 25 18.78 16.34 -12.47
C SER A 25 18.59 16.78 -11.02
N GLY A 26 18.50 15.81 -10.10
CA GLY A 26 18.70 15.99 -8.66
C GLY A 26 17.47 15.97 -7.77
N ILE A 27 16.45 15.17 -8.07
CA ILE A 27 15.32 14.95 -7.13
C ILE A 27 15.85 14.32 -5.84
N LYS A 28 15.34 14.76 -4.68
CA LYS A 28 15.70 14.21 -3.37
C LYS A 28 14.47 13.84 -2.56
N ILE A 29 14.59 12.76 -1.79
CA ILE A 29 13.61 12.39 -0.79
C ILE A 29 13.66 13.37 0.37
N THR A 30 12.53 13.99 0.71
CA THR A 30 12.42 15.02 1.75
C THR A 30 11.69 14.55 3.00
N ALA A 31 10.75 13.62 2.86
CA ALA A 31 10.03 13.06 3.99
C ALA A 31 9.54 11.64 3.71
N ILE A 32 9.38 10.87 4.79
CA ILE A 32 8.83 9.52 4.79
C ILE A 32 7.70 9.49 5.80
N GLU A 33 6.53 9.03 5.36
CA GLU A 33 5.32 9.06 6.16
C GLU A 33 4.62 7.71 6.09
N THR A 34 4.21 7.19 7.24
CA THR A 34 3.46 5.93 7.33
C THR A 34 2.07 6.19 7.91
N VAL A 35 1.04 5.63 7.29
CA VAL A 35 -0.36 5.74 7.71
C VAL A 35 -0.92 4.34 7.94
N ILE A 36 -1.55 4.13 9.09
CA ILE A 36 -2.17 2.86 9.49
C ILE A 36 -3.66 3.13 9.71
N PRO A 37 -4.55 2.76 8.77
CA PRO A 37 -5.98 3.02 8.90
C PRO A 37 -6.63 2.00 9.85
N ASP A 38 -6.97 2.45 11.06
CA ASP A 38 -7.48 1.64 12.15
C ASP A 38 -8.95 1.20 11.97
N ASP A 39 -9.71 1.95 11.19
CA ASP A 39 -11.14 1.72 10.92
C ASP A 39 -11.41 0.94 9.63
N ILE A 40 -10.45 0.90 8.69
CA ILE A 40 -10.57 0.19 7.40
C ILE A 40 -9.92 -1.19 7.48
N MET A 41 -8.62 -1.24 7.79
CA MET A 41 -7.84 -2.46 7.82
C MET A 41 -6.65 -2.28 8.78
N PRO A 42 -6.79 -2.64 10.07
CA PRO A 42 -5.78 -2.36 11.10
C PRO A 42 -4.42 -3.04 10.86
N GLY A 43 -4.36 -4.03 9.96
CA GLY A 43 -3.14 -4.71 9.54
C GLY A 43 -2.43 -4.04 8.35
N LEU A 44 -3.05 -3.06 7.69
CA LEU A 44 -2.51 -2.36 6.53
C LEU A 44 -1.57 -1.23 6.96
N LEU A 45 -0.44 -1.10 6.27
CA LEU A 45 0.40 0.08 6.32
C LEU A 45 0.47 0.70 4.92
N LEU A 46 0.19 1.99 4.85
CA LEU A 46 0.44 2.83 3.68
C LEU A 46 1.69 3.65 3.92
N LEU A 47 2.52 3.78 2.89
CA LEU A 47 3.76 4.55 2.89
C LEU A 47 3.65 5.67 1.86
N ARG A 48 4.10 6.87 2.24
CA ARG A 48 4.33 8.00 1.34
C ARG A 48 5.78 8.45 1.41
N ILE A 49 6.45 8.51 0.26
CA ILE A 49 7.78 9.09 0.11
C ILE A 49 7.62 10.41 -0.62
N HIS A 50 7.94 11.50 0.05
CA HIS A 50 7.84 12.87 -0.49
C HIS A 50 9.17 13.29 -1.10
N THR A 51 9.13 14.05 -2.19
CA THR A 51 10.32 14.59 -2.84
C THR A 51 10.33 16.12 -2.89
N ASP A 52 11.49 16.72 -3.09
CA ASP A 52 11.67 18.16 -3.29
C ASP A 52 11.06 18.67 -4.62
N ALA A 53 10.81 17.77 -5.57
CA ALA A 53 10.10 18.04 -6.81
C ALA A 53 8.57 18.07 -6.65
N GLY A 54 8.04 17.85 -5.44
CA GLY A 54 6.60 17.81 -5.17
C GLY A 54 5.91 16.53 -5.64
N ILE A 55 6.68 15.48 -5.93
CA ILE A 55 6.18 14.14 -6.29
C ILE A 55 6.05 13.33 -5.00
N ILE A 56 4.98 12.55 -4.90
CA ILE A 56 4.76 11.66 -3.76
C ILE A 56 4.61 10.25 -4.30
N GLY A 57 5.52 9.37 -3.88
CA GLY A 57 5.44 7.94 -4.14
C GLY A 57 4.59 7.23 -3.12
N HIS A 58 3.72 6.34 -3.57
CA HIS A 58 2.84 5.54 -2.74
C HIS A 58 3.28 4.07 -2.70
N GLY A 59 3.41 3.54 -1.49
CA GLY A 59 3.69 2.13 -1.25
C GLY A 59 2.77 1.57 -0.18
N GLU A 60 2.69 0.24 -0.11
CA GLU A 60 1.84 -0.43 0.86
C GLU A 60 2.41 -1.78 1.29
N THR A 61 2.01 -2.23 2.47
CA THR A 61 2.27 -3.59 2.94
C THR A 61 1.26 -4.00 4.00
N TYR A 62 1.22 -5.29 4.31
CA TYR A 62 0.25 -5.87 5.23
C TYR A 62 0.93 -6.65 6.36
N TYR A 63 0.20 -6.75 7.48
CA TYR A 63 0.51 -7.46 8.71
C TYR A 63 1.48 -6.70 9.63
N ALA A 64 1.27 -6.77 10.95
CA ALA A 64 2.09 -6.10 11.97
C ALA A 64 2.57 -4.68 11.58
N PRO A 65 1.66 -3.77 11.18
CA PRO A 65 2.05 -2.53 10.51
C PRO A 65 2.85 -1.60 11.42
N GLN A 66 2.67 -1.66 12.75
CA GLN A 66 3.48 -0.89 13.69
C GLN A 66 4.95 -1.33 13.68
N ALA A 67 5.22 -2.63 13.56
CA ALA A 67 6.59 -3.15 13.47
C ALA A 67 7.24 -2.75 12.15
N VAL A 68 6.48 -2.77 11.05
CA VAL A 68 6.97 -2.33 9.75
C VAL A 68 7.24 -0.82 9.74
N ALA A 69 6.34 -0.01 10.29
CA ALA A 69 6.56 1.43 10.46
C ALA A 69 7.82 1.72 11.27
N ALA A 70 8.01 1.02 12.40
CA ALA A 70 9.21 1.17 13.22
C ALA A 70 10.49 0.83 12.44
N MET A 71 10.49 -0.24 11.64
CA MET A 71 11.62 -0.59 10.78
C MET A 71 11.92 0.47 9.71
N ILE A 72 10.87 0.98 9.05
CA ILE A 72 10.98 2.05 8.04
C ILE A 72 11.57 3.32 8.68
N HIS A 73 11.06 3.74 9.84
CA HIS A 73 11.48 4.98 10.50
C HIS A 73 12.79 4.87 11.28
N ASP A 74 13.30 3.66 11.49
CA ASP A 74 14.63 3.47 12.08
C ASP A 74 15.74 3.70 11.03
N TRP A 75 16.47 2.67 10.62
CA TRP A 75 17.67 2.87 9.80
C TRP A 75 17.38 3.01 8.31
N MET A 76 16.26 2.47 7.82
CA MET A 76 15.91 2.54 6.40
C MET A 76 15.59 3.98 5.98
N GLY A 77 14.78 4.68 6.76
CA GLY A 77 14.39 6.06 6.49
C GLY A 77 15.58 7.02 6.57
N ARG A 78 16.47 6.85 7.56
CA ARG A 78 17.72 7.62 7.66
C ARG A 78 18.61 7.48 6.43
N ARG A 79 18.63 6.31 5.79
CA ARG A 79 19.39 6.08 4.55
C ARG A 79 18.73 6.76 3.33
N LEU A 80 17.42 6.86 3.31
CA LEU A 80 16.64 7.36 2.18
C LEU A 80 16.53 8.89 2.16
N LEU A 81 16.41 9.53 3.32
CA LEU A 81 16.30 11.00 3.40
C LEU A 81 17.51 11.68 2.74
N GLY A 82 17.22 12.63 1.84
CA GLY A 82 18.22 13.35 1.05
C GLY A 82 18.79 12.57 -0.14
N ALA A 83 18.47 11.30 -0.30
CA ALA A 83 18.91 10.47 -1.42
C ALA A 83 18.04 10.66 -2.67
N ASP A 84 18.59 10.31 -3.82
CA ASP A 84 17.89 10.32 -5.10
C ASP A 84 16.89 9.15 -5.19
N PRO A 85 15.56 9.40 -5.28
CA PRO A 85 14.57 8.32 -5.33
C PRO A 85 14.66 7.47 -6.60
N LEU A 86 15.31 7.94 -7.68
CA LEU A 86 15.42 7.23 -8.95
C LEU A 86 16.49 6.14 -8.96
N SER A 87 17.36 6.12 -7.95
CA SER A 87 18.37 5.08 -7.75
C SER A 87 17.77 3.81 -7.12
N ILE A 88 16.66 3.29 -7.66
CA ILE A 88 15.81 2.25 -7.05
C ILE A 88 16.61 0.99 -6.67
N GLU A 89 17.33 0.40 -7.63
CA GLU A 89 18.10 -0.83 -7.41
C GLU A 89 19.18 -0.65 -6.33
N ASN A 90 19.83 0.52 -6.28
CA ASN A 90 20.82 0.83 -5.26
C ASN A 90 20.19 0.86 -3.85
N HIS A 91 19.00 1.45 -3.72
CA HIS A 91 18.27 1.44 -2.46
C HIS A 91 17.85 0.01 -2.09
N TRP A 92 17.21 -0.70 -3.01
CA TRP A 92 16.75 -2.06 -2.77
C TRP A 92 17.89 -2.97 -2.32
N ARG A 93 19.00 -2.98 -3.07
CA ARG A 93 20.16 -3.82 -2.78
C ARG A 93 20.81 -3.48 -1.45
N PHE A 94 21.04 -2.19 -1.16
CA PHE A 94 21.60 -1.76 0.12
C PHE A 94 20.73 -2.19 1.30
N LEU A 95 19.41 -1.95 1.20
CA LEU A 95 18.47 -2.30 2.27
C LEU A 95 18.40 -3.83 2.45
N TYR A 96 18.31 -4.57 1.35
CA TYR A 96 18.22 -6.03 1.37
C TYR A 96 19.49 -6.67 1.92
N GLU A 97 20.67 -6.30 1.43
CA GLU A 97 21.95 -6.85 1.91
C GLU A 97 22.12 -6.59 3.40
N ARG A 98 21.76 -5.41 3.89
CA ARG A 98 21.85 -5.06 5.31
C ARG A 98 20.82 -5.78 6.19
N ALA A 99 19.62 -6.04 5.66
CA ALA A 99 18.60 -6.80 6.36
C ALA A 99 18.87 -8.32 6.37
N SER A 100 19.52 -8.84 5.33
CA SER A 100 19.68 -10.28 5.08
C SER A 100 20.39 -11.02 6.22
N ALA A 101 21.27 -10.34 6.96
CA ALA A 101 21.97 -10.90 8.12
C ALA A 101 21.03 -11.22 9.30
N PHE A 102 19.84 -10.61 9.36
CA PHE A 102 18.86 -10.77 10.43
C PHE A 102 17.67 -11.63 10.00
N GLY A 103 17.67 -12.12 8.76
CA GLY A 103 16.62 -12.94 8.18
C GLY A 103 16.27 -12.49 6.75
N SER A 104 15.81 -13.43 5.94
CA SER A 104 15.41 -13.19 4.55
C SER A 104 13.89 -12.99 4.38
N ARG A 105 13.13 -13.02 5.47
CA ARG A 105 11.66 -12.90 5.50
C ARG A 105 11.25 -12.14 6.76
N GLY A 106 10.08 -11.50 6.72
CA GLY A 106 9.50 -10.86 7.90
C GLY A 106 9.26 -9.38 7.72
N THR A 107 9.52 -8.61 8.77
CA THR A 107 9.21 -7.17 8.84
C THR A 107 10.11 -6.35 7.91
N GLU A 108 11.38 -6.70 7.82
CA GLU A 108 12.40 -6.04 7.00
C GLU A 108 12.06 -6.14 5.52
N LEU A 109 11.78 -7.34 5.02
CA LEU A 109 11.45 -7.53 3.60
C LEU A 109 10.14 -6.83 3.22
N ARG A 110 9.16 -6.80 4.14
CA ARG A 110 7.90 -6.07 3.93
C ARG A 110 8.10 -4.55 3.94
N ALA A 111 8.97 -4.03 4.80
CA ALA A 111 9.39 -2.63 4.77
C ALA A 111 10.06 -2.27 3.44
N ILE A 112 11.00 -3.11 2.99
CA ILE A 112 11.68 -2.96 1.69
C ILE A 112 10.68 -2.98 0.54
N SER A 113 9.70 -3.89 0.57
CA SER A 113 8.64 -3.97 -0.45
C SER A 113 7.80 -2.69 -0.51
N ALA A 114 7.41 -2.12 0.64
CA ALA A 114 6.63 -0.88 0.66
C ALA A 114 7.45 0.29 0.10
N ILE A 115 8.73 0.37 0.45
CA ILE A 115 9.65 1.38 -0.08
C ILE A 115 9.81 1.22 -1.59
N ASP A 116 10.05 0.01 -2.08
CA ASP A 116 10.25 -0.28 -3.51
C ASP A 116 9.03 0.15 -4.35
N LEU A 117 7.81 -0.19 -3.91
CA LEU A 117 6.58 0.25 -4.56
C LEU A 117 6.50 1.78 -4.66
N ALA A 118 6.81 2.50 -3.57
CA ALA A 118 6.79 3.95 -3.55
C ALA A 118 7.84 4.57 -4.48
N LEU A 119 9.03 3.99 -4.58
CA LEU A 119 10.07 4.45 -5.50
C LEU A 119 9.70 4.20 -6.98
N TRP A 120 9.09 3.05 -7.28
CA TRP A 120 8.57 2.76 -8.62
C TRP A 120 7.41 3.68 -9.02
N ASP A 121 6.55 4.05 -8.08
CA ASP A 121 5.50 5.05 -8.30
C ASP A 121 6.10 6.43 -8.62
N ILE A 122 7.14 6.86 -7.87
CA ILE A 122 7.89 8.09 -8.19
C ILE A 122 8.47 8.03 -9.60
N LEU A 123 9.10 6.92 -9.99
CA LEU A 123 9.65 6.78 -11.34
C LEU A 123 8.55 6.87 -12.42
N GLY A 124 7.41 6.22 -12.20
CA GLY A 124 6.24 6.32 -13.09
C GLY A 124 5.78 7.77 -13.27
N GLN A 125 5.65 8.51 -12.17
CA GLN A 125 5.25 9.92 -12.16
C GLN A 125 6.30 10.82 -12.84
N VAL A 126 7.59 10.62 -12.56
CA VAL A 126 8.69 11.35 -13.20
C VAL A 126 8.72 11.12 -14.70
N CYS A 127 8.53 9.88 -15.15
CA CYS A 127 8.48 9.56 -16.58
C CYS A 127 7.16 9.95 -17.25
N GLY A 128 6.11 10.28 -16.48
CA GLY A 128 4.76 10.46 -17.00
C GLY A 128 4.20 9.20 -17.66
N ARG A 129 4.60 8.02 -17.15
CA ARG A 129 4.24 6.70 -17.72
C ARG A 129 3.70 5.78 -16.63
N PRO A 130 2.73 4.91 -16.95
CA PRO A 130 2.32 3.87 -16.01
C PRO A 130 3.45 2.85 -15.82
N VAL A 131 3.60 2.33 -14.60
CA VAL A 131 4.71 1.41 -14.22
C VAL A 131 4.78 0.18 -15.14
N TRP A 132 3.65 -0.41 -15.54
CA TRP A 132 3.65 -1.55 -16.47
C TRP A 132 4.33 -1.24 -17.82
N GLN A 133 4.30 0.02 -18.26
CA GLN A 133 4.97 0.43 -19.50
C GLN A 133 6.48 0.51 -19.29
N LEU A 134 6.92 0.93 -18.10
CA LEU A 134 8.32 0.94 -17.70
C LEU A 134 8.89 -0.48 -17.52
N LEU A 135 8.05 -1.44 -17.12
CA LEU A 135 8.42 -2.86 -16.97
C LEU A 135 8.53 -3.63 -18.30
N GLY A 136 8.44 -2.96 -19.45
CA GLY A 136 8.57 -3.58 -20.78
C GLY A 136 7.29 -3.64 -21.60
N GLY A 137 6.20 -3.01 -21.13
CA GLY A 137 4.98 -2.87 -21.89
C GLY A 137 3.98 -4.00 -21.69
N LYS A 138 2.93 -3.97 -22.49
CA LYS A 138 1.71 -4.74 -22.27
C LYS A 138 1.81 -6.14 -22.89
N ALA A 139 1.72 -7.17 -22.06
CA ALA A 139 1.64 -8.57 -22.51
C ALA A 139 0.20 -9.07 -22.77
N ARG A 140 -0.83 -8.34 -22.31
CA ARG A 140 -2.26 -8.71 -22.44
C ARG A 140 -3.20 -7.51 -22.27
N ASP A 141 -4.40 -7.59 -22.85
CA ASP A 141 -5.43 -6.53 -22.76
C ASP A 141 -6.06 -6.31 -21.39
N LYS A 142 -6.29 -7.40 -20.68
CA LYS A 142 -6.92 -7.41 -19.36
C LYS A 142 -6.34 -8.51 -18.50
N VAL A 143 -6.33 -8.30 -17.19
CA VAL A 143 -5.91 -9.30 -16.19
C VAL A 143 -7.17 -9.93 -15.62
N ARG A 144 -7.28 -11.26 -15.65
CA ARG A 144 -8.38 -11.97 -14.98
C ARG A 144 -8.13 -11.94 -13.47
N VAL A 145 -9.17 -11.61 -12.70
CA VAL A 145 -9.15 -11.59 -11.23
C VAL A 145 -10.08 -12.66 -10.68
N TYR A 146 -9.80 -13.15 -9.48
CA TYR A 146 -10.67 -14.05 -8.73
C TYR A 146 -10.89 -13.46 -7.34
N ASN A 147 -12.04 -13.75 -6.73
CA ASN A 147 -12.34 -13.33 -5.37
C ASN A 147 -12.12 -14.50 -4.41
N SER A 148 -11.42 -14.26 -3.30
CA SER A 148 -11.33 -15.20 -2.20
C SER A 148 -12.34 -14.79 -1.13
N SER A 149 -12.93 -15.77 -0.47
CA SER A 149 -14.14 -15.71 0.34
C SER A 149 -14.02 -14.90 1.64
N GLY A 150 -13.50 -13.67 1.61
CA GLY A 150 -13.38 -12.79 2.78
C GLY A 150 -14.61 -11.94 3.09
N GLY A 151 -15.54 -11.81 2.13
CA GLY A 151 -16.66 -10.87 2.21
C GLY A 151 -16.21 -9.39 2.15
N PRO A 152 -17.15 -8.43 2.02
CA PRO A 152 -16.85 -7.01 1.85
C PRO A 152 -16.31 -6.33 3.13
N THR A 153 -16.31 -7.03 4.25
CA THR A 153 -15.84 -6.53 5.56
C THR A 153 -14.51 -7.16 5.97
N TYR A 154 -13.88 -7.94 5.09
CA TYR A 154 -12.59 -8.58 5.35
C TYR A 154 -11.54 -7.59 5.84
N GLY A 155 -10.92 -7.90 6.97
CA GLY A 155 -9.88 -7.08 7.58
C GLY A 155 -10.37 -5.83 8.31
N ARG A 156 -11.67 -5.50 8.29
CA ARG A 156 -12.23 -4.35 9.02
C ARG A 156 -12.39 -4.67 10.51
N ARG A 157 -12.05 -3.71 11.38
CA ARG A 157 -12.41 -3.79 12.81
C ARG A 157 -13.93 -3.60 12.96
N MET A 158 -14.64 -4.67 13.30
CA MET A 158 -16.08 -4.64 13.54
C MET A 158 -16.38 -4.57 15.05
N GLY A 159 -16.74 -3.37 15.54
CA GLY A 159 -17.29 -3.17 16.89
C GLY A 159 -16.34 -3.46 18.07
N ALA A 160 -16.81 -3.15 19.29
CA ALA A 160 -16.10 -3.35 20.56
C ALA A 160 -16.28 -4.77 21.14
N GLY A 161 -16.45 -5.78 20.28
CA GLY A 161 -16.56 -7.19 20.69
C GLY A 161 -15.20 -7.75 21.12
N ARG A 162 -15.21 -8.58 22.17
CA ARG A 162 -13.99 -9.13 22.82
C ARG A 162 -13.27 -10.21 22.02
N ASP A 163 -13.79 -10.55 20.86
CA ASP A 163 -13.24 -11.63 20.04
C ASP A 163 -12.45 -10.95 18.92
N GLN A 164 -11.23 -10.53 19.25
CA GLN A 164 -10.22 -10.27 18.23
C GLN A 164 -9.86 -11.61 17.60
N GLY A 165 -10.71 -12.06 16.68
CA GLY A 165 -10.42 -13.22 15.85
C GLY A 165 -9.05 -13.05 15.20
N TRP A 166 -8.39 -14.18 14.94
CA TRP A 166 -7.13 -14.20 14.19
C TRP A 166 -7.29 -13.40 12.88
N PRO A 167 -6.29 -12.61 12.45
CA PRO A 167 -6.33 -11.92 11.17
C PRO A 167 -6.67 -12.91 10.05
N GLY A 168 -7.83 -12.76 9.42
CA GLY A 168 -8.33 -13.70 8.39
C GLY A 168 -9.61 -14.46 8.75
N HIS A 169 -10.11 -14.36 9.98
CA HIS A 169 -11.47 -14.78 10.33
C HIS A 169 -12.35 -13.55 10.59
N GLY A 170 -12.83 -12.95 9.49
CA GLY A 170 -13.90 -11.96 9.56
C GLY A 170 -15.23 -12.63 9.93
N ASP A 171 -16.21 -11.81 10.30
CA ASP A 171 -17.61 -12.25 10.41
C ASP A 171 -18.01 -12.94 9.09
N VAL A 172 -18.67 -14.11 9.18
CA VAL A 172 -19.13 -14.87 8.01
C VAL A 172 -20.14 -14.04 7.19
N GLY A 173 -20.68 -12.98 7.78
CA GLY A 173 -21.49 -12.00 7.08
C GLY A 173 -22.92 -12.50 6.88
N LYS A 174 -23.59 -11.98 5.85
CA LYS A 174 -24.97 -12.33 5.49
C LYS A 174 -24.99 -12.82 4.03
N PRO A 175 -26.00 -13.59 3.59
CA PRO A 175 -26.12 -13.97 2.20
C PRO A 175 -26.21 -12.75 1.27
N GLY A 176 -25.45 -12.77 0.17
CA GLY A 176 -25.41 -11.69 -0.82
C GLY A 176 -24.48 -11.98 -2.01
N PRO A 177 -24.57 -11.18 -3.09
CA PRO A 177 -23.84 -11.45 -4.35
C PRO A 177 -22.31 -11.30 -4.27
N LEU A 178 -21.77 -10.77 -3.16
CA LEU A 178 -20.34 -10.58 -2.91
C LEU A 178 -19.89 -11.26 -1.61
N GLU A 179 -20.74 -12.14 -1.06
CA GLU A 179 -20.58 -12.75 0.26
C GLU A 179 -20.08 -14.19 0.11
N ASP A 180 -18.98 -14.32 -0.63
CA ASP A 180 -18.36 -15.60 -0.93
C ASP A 180 -17.91 -16.33 0.36
N ASN A 181 -17.65 -15.60 1.46
CA ASN A 181 -17.43 -16.16 2.80
C ASN A 181 -18.64 -16.95 3.29
N TRP A 182 -19.82 -16.31 3.24
CA TRP A 182 -21.07 -16.94 3.63
C TRP A 182 -21.39 -18.14 2.73
N ALA A 183 -21.27 -17.98 1.42
CA ALA A 183 -21.52 -19.06 0.46
C ALA A 183 -20.59 -20.27 0.70
N SER A 184 -19.30 -20.03 0.99
CA SER A 184 -18.36 -21.11 1.28
C SER A 184 -18.68 -21.88 2.56
N ASN A 185 -19.33 -21.25 3.55
CA ASN A 185 -19.67 -21.89 4.83
C ASN A 185 -21.05 -22.57 4.81
N TYR A 186 -21.99 -22.11 3.97
CA TYR A 186 -23.40 -22.51 4.06
C TYR A 186 -24.05 -22.99 2.74
N ALA A 187 -23.43 -22.76 1.58
CA ALA A 187 -23.97 -23.19 0.28
C ALA A 187 -23.37 -24.50 -0.25
N ALA A 188 -22.40 -25.08 0.48
CA ALA A 188 -21.88 -26.43 0.20
C ALA A 188 -22.79 -27.49 0.86
N GLY A 189 -23.97 -27.71 0.26
CA GLY A 189 -24.94 -28.73 0.66
C GLY A 189 -25.77 -29.20 -0.52
#